data_AF-A0AAV0KGV8-F1
#
_entry.id   AF-A0AAV0KGV8-F1
#
_cell.length_a   1.000
_cell.length_b   1.000
_cell.length_c   1.000
_cell.angle_alpha   90.00
_cell.angle_beta   90.00
_cell.angle_gamma   90.00
#
_symmetry.space_group_name_H-M   'P 1'
#
loop_
_entity.id
_entity.type
_entity.pdbx_description
1 polymer ?
#
loop_
_entity_poly.entity_id
_entity_poly.type
_entity_poly.pdbx_seq_one_letter_code
_entity_poly.pdbx_strand_id
1 'polypeptide(L)' 'MGYIKLACPVTHVWYLKRLPSYIANLLDKPLKELESLVYCDV' A
#
# COMPACT_ATOMS: atom_id res chain seq x y z
N MET A 1 8.13 -14.77 -20.05
CA MET A 1 8.55 -13.93 -18.90
C MET A 1 8.29 -14.71 -17.62
N GLY A 2 9.24 -14.75 -16.69
CA GLY A 2 9.04 -15.40 -15.38
C GLY A 2 8.41 -14.44 -14.38
N TYR A 3 7.68 -14.96 -13.41
CA TYR A 3 7.15 -14.19 -12.28
C TYR A 3 7.25 -15.00 -10.99
N ILE A 4 7.20 -14.28 -9.86
CA ILE A 4 7.20 -14.89 -8.53
C ILE A 4 5.77 -14.81 -7.99
N LYS A 5 5.21 -15.97 -7.60
CA LYS A 5 3.93 -16.01 -6.91
C LYS A 5 4.17 -15.77 -5.42
N LEU A 6 3.78 -14.58 -4.96
CA LEU A 6 3.84 -14.25 -3.54
C LEU A 6 2.80 -15.06 -2.74
N ALA A 7 3.15 -15.44 -1.52
CA ALA A 7 2.22 -16.11 -0.61
C ALA A 7 1.12 -15.17 -0.10
N CYS A 8 1.45 -13.88 0.07
CA CYS A 8 0.54 -12.83 0.50
C CYS A 8 0.58 -11.64 -0.48
N PRO A 9 -0.54 -10.92 -0.64
CA PRO A 9 -0.55 -9.69 -1.43
C PRO A 9 0.34 -8.62 -0.77
N VAL A 10 1.04 -7.84 -1.58
CA VAL A 10 1.86 -6.70 -1.13
C VAL A 10 1.48 -5.46 -1.91
N THR A 11 1.54 -4.30 -1.24
CA THR A 11 1.34 -3.01 -1.90
C THR A 11 2.63 -2.50 -2.49
N HIS A 12 2.55 -1.94 -3.69
CA HIS A 12 3.71 -1.34 -4.34
C HIS A 12 3.97 0.08 -3.79
N VAL A 13 5.19 0.35 -3.33
CA VAL A 13 5.58 1.57 -2.61
C VAL A 13 5.22 2.87 -3.35
N TRP A 14 5.37 2.91 -4.67
CA TRP A 14 5.03 4.10 -5.47
C TRP A 14 3.58 4.56 -5.37
N TYR A 15 2.64 3.64 -5.10
CA TYR A 15 1.23 4.01 -4.97
C TYR A 15 0.82 4.34 -3.54
N LEU A 16 1.65 3.93 -2.57
CA LEU A 16 1.43 4.15 -1.14
C LEU A 16 2.14 5.42 -0.63
N LYS A 17 3.45 5.57 -0.89
CA LYS A 17 4.26 6.69 -0.34
C LYS A 17 4.33 7.94 -1.22
N ARG A 18 3.81 7.91 -2.45
CA ARG A 18 3.75 9.11 -3.30
C ARG A 18 2.73 10.09 -2.72
N LEU A 19 3.03 11.39 -2.81
CA LEU A 19 2.09 12.47 -2.47
C LEU A 19 1.59 13.12 -3.77
N PRO A 20 0.26 13.26 -3.99
CA PRO A 20 -0.82 12.59 -3.26
C PRO A 20 -0.79 11.07 -3.55
N SER A 21 -1.15 10.26 -2.56
CA SER A 21 -1.14 8.81 -2.76
C SER A 21 -2.40 8.37 -3.48
N TYR A 22 -2.23 7.49 -4.47
CA TYR A 22 -3.36 7.01 -5.26
C TYR A 22 -4.28 6.13 -4.44
N ILE A 23 -3.72 5.29 -3.56
CA ILE A 23 -4.49 4.34 -2.76
C ILE A 23 -5.30 5.08 -1.70
N ALA A 24 -4.71 6.06 -1.01
CA ALA A 24 -5.43 6.81 0.01
C ALA A 24 -6.51 7.72 -0.59
N ASN A 25 -6.26 8.31 -1.77
CA ASN A 25 -7.26 9.12 -2.48
C ASN A 25 -8.42 8.27 -3.02
N LEU A 26 -8.17 7.02 -3.40
CA LEU A 26 -9.22 6.10 -3.85
C LEU A 26 -10.11 5.61 -2.69
N LEU A 27 -9.51 5.40 -1.52
CA LEU A 27 -10.18 4.88 -0.32
C LEU A 27 -10.71 5.98 0.60
N ASP A 28 -10.46 7.25 0.28
CA ASP A 28 -10.76 8.43 1.09
C ASP A 28 -10.30 8.28 2.56
N LYS A 29 -9.12 7.69 2.75
CA LYS A 29 -8.52 7.42 4.06
C LYS A 29 -7.24 8.23 4.27
N PRO A 30 -6.89 8.57 5.51
CA PRO A 30 -5.62 9.21 5.79
C PRO A 30 -4.46 8.23 5.56
N LEU A 31 -3.37 8.75 4.98
CA LEU A 31 -2.15 8.00 4.68
C LEU A 31 -1.59 7.23 5.88
N LYS A 32 -1.66 7.83 7.08
CA LYS A 32 -1.14 7.25 8.31
C LYS A 32 -1.89 5.98 8.74
N GLU A 33 -3.21 5.94 8.54
CA GLU A 33 -4.02 4.75 8.82
C GLU A 33 -3.69 3.63 7.81
N LEU A 34 -3.49 4.01 6.55
CA LEU A 34 -3.12 3.07 5.49
C LEU A 34 -1.71 2.49 5.68
N GLU A 35 -0.75 3.32 6.10
CA GLU A 35 0.61 2.88 6.43
C GLU A 35 0.61 1.88 7.59
N SER A 36 -0.11 2.19 8.69
CA SER A 36 -0.24 1.28 9.83
C SER A 36 -0.83 -0.08 9.43
N LEU A 37 -1.85 -0.08 8.56
CA LEU A 37 -2.45 -1.32 8.03
C LEU A 37 -1.49 -2.13 7.16
N VAL A 38 -0.69 -1.47 6.31
CA VAL A 38 0.24 -2.14 5.38
C VAL A 38 1.49 -2.64 6.07
N TYR A 39 1.99 -1.90 7.06
CA TYR A 39 3.17 -2.29 7.83
C TYR A 39 2.83 -3.25 8.98
N CYS A 40 1.55 -3.59 9.16
CA CYS A 40 1.09 -4.42 10.29
C CYS A 40 1.59 -3.87 11.63
N ASP A 41 1.56 -2.55 11.80
CA ASP A 41 1.93 -1.92 13.07
C ASP A 41 0.94 -2.41 14.15
N VAL A 42 1.48 -3.03 15.21
CA VAL A 42 0.72 -3.60 16.34
C VAL A 42 0.17 -2.52 17.25
#